data_AF-A0A2T6G8L5-F1
#
_entry.id   AF-A0A2T6G8L5-F1
#
_cell.length_a   1.000
_cell.length_b   1.000
_cell.length_c   1.000
_cell.angle_alpha   90.00
_cell.angle_beta   90.00
_cell.angle_gamma   90.00
#
_symmetry.space_group_name_H-M   'P 1'
#
loop_
_entity.id
_entity.type
_entity.pdbx_description
1 polymer ?
#
loop_
_entity_poly.entity_id
_entity_poly.type
_entity_poly.pdbx_seq_one_letter_code
_entity_poly.pdbx_strand_id
1 'polypeptide(L)'
;MNTDKPAINGVLVLLALVLFFPAGIILFVIRVRKHRDLSYQKIYDWAVAGTAFLIMFPFMHLIFTNEINQLFFLLPGVFLLGISQWKRKRLNDRYKLYRNIIMEQGIKSILGIEKLINQRRGVVINDLKRMIVHGMIPHASINMYSLTLIFHQKGFVAREGTGDGHIHEWDKPLPLYKPSEKRLPKSVECHGCGSSTIVRPGESKACPYCDSLLSYPE
;
A
#
# COMPACT_ATOMS: atom_id res chain seq x y z
N MET A 1 4.78 -13.55 2.92
CA MET A 1 5.73 -13.11 1.88
C MET A 1 6.21 -11.72 2.24
N ASN A 2 7.49 -11.57 2.59
CA ASN A 2 8.01 -10.33 3.19
C ASN A 2 8.30 -9.29 2.09
N THR A 3 7.26 -8.56 1.69
CA THR A 3 7.27 -7.66 0.51
C THR A 3 8.16 -6.43 0.65
N ASP A 4 8.63 -6.14 1.87
CA ASP A 4 9.43 -4.94 2.14
C ASP A 4 10.94 -5.19 2.10
N LYS A 5 11.39 -6.45 1.97
CA LYS A 5 12.82 -6.74 1.86
C LYS A 5 13.37 -6.24 0.53
N PRO A 6 14.37 -5.35 0.53
CA PRO A 6 14.99 -4.89 -0.70
C PRO A 6 15.79 -6.02 -1.36
N ALA A 7 15.96 -5.93 -2.68
CA ALA A 7 16.71 -6.92 -3.44
C ALA A 7 18.18 -7.08 -2.99
N ILE A 8 18.76 -5.98 -2.53
CA ILE A 8 20.11 -5.87 -1.98
C ILE A 8 19.96 -5.13 -0.65
N ASN A 9 20.79 -5.40 0.36
CA ASN A 9 20.74 -4.62 1.60
C ASN A 9 21.13 -3.15 1.32
N GLY A 10 20.36 -2.19 1.83
CA GLY A 10 20.65 -0.75 1.68
C GLY A 10 22.02 -0.38 2.26
N VAL A 11 22.39 -0.97 3.40
CA VAL A 11 23.68 -0.74 4.05
C VAL A 11 24.83 -1.25 3.19
N LEU A 12 24.68 -2.40 2.53
CA LEU A 12 25.69 -2.94 1.62
C LEU A 12 25.92 -1.99 0.43
N VAL A 13 24.85 -1.46 -0.15
CA VAL A 13 24.95 -0.51 -1.27
C VAL A 13 25.56 0.82 -0.82
N LEU A 14 25.20 1.29 0.38
CA LEU A 14 25.80 2.48 0.98
C LEU A 14 27.31 2.31 1.19
N LEU A 15 27.72 1.22 1.83
CA LEU A 15 29.14 0.90 2.05
C LEU A 15 29.89 0.76 0.73
N ALA A 16 29.30 0.09 -0.25
CA ALA A 16 29.91 -0.05 -1.58
C ALA A 16 30.04 1.29 -2.31
N LEU A 17 29.06 2.19 -2.19
CA LEU A 17 29.12 3.54 -2.75
C LEU A 17 30.20 4.40 -2.11
N VAL A 18 30.42 4.25 -0.80
CA VAL A 18 31.39 5.04 -0.03
C VAL A 18 32.82 4.50 -0.20
N LEU A 19 33.02 3.19 -0.04
CA LEU A 19 34.36 2.57 -0.02
C LEU A 19 34.87 2.19 -1.41
N PHE A 20 33.98 1.86 -2.34
CA PHE A 20 34.32 1.32 -3.65
C PHE A 20 33.66 2.11 -4.78
N PHE A 21 33.74 3.44 -4.73
CA PHE A 21 33.38 4.30 -5.85
C PHE A 21 34.39 4.03 -7.00
N PRO A 22 34.02 3.53 -8.20
CA PRO A 22 32.74 3.54 -8.92
C PRO A 22 31.90 2.25 -8.90
N ALA A 23 32.42 1.12 -8.39
CA ALA A 23 31.70 -0.15 -8.33
C ALA A 23 30.36 -0.07 -7.57
N GLY A 24 30.29 0.77 -6.53
CA GLY A 24 29.04 1.05 -5.82
C GLY A 24 27.92 1.63 -6.70
N ILE A 25 28.27 2.42 -7.73
CA ILE A 25 27.29 2.97 -8.68
C ILE A 25 26.64 1.84 -9.48
N ILE A 26 27.41 0.84 -9.92
CA ILE A 26 26.90 -0.30 -10.68
C ILE A 26 25.87 -1.08 -9.85
N LEU A 27 26.19 -1.37 -8.58
CA LEU A 27 25.26 -2.02 -7.65
C LEU A 27 24.00 -1.19 -7.43
N PHE A 28 24.14 0.13 -7.31
CA PHE A 28 23.00 1.04 -7.18
C PHE A 28 22.10 1.02 -8.42
N VAL A 29 22.67 1.04 -9.62
CA VAL A 29 21.89 0.96 -10.88
C VAL A 29 21.14 -0.36 -10.98
N ILE A 30 21.78 -1.48 -10.65
CA ILE A 30 21.13 -2.81 -10.61
C ILE A 30 19.95 -2.79 -9.62
N ARG A 31 20.16 -2.22 -8.43
CA ARG A 31 19.14 -2.08 -7.39
C ARG A 31 17.93 -1.27 -7.89
N VAL A 32 18.16 -0.09 -8.46
CA VAL A 32 17.08 0.79 -8.97
C VAL A 32 16.28 0.10 -10.08
N ARG A 33 16.94 -0.65 -10.97
CA ARG A 33 16.25 -1.43 -12.01
C ARG A 33 15.34 -2.49 -11.41
N LYS A 34 15.80 -3.22 -10.39
CA LYS A 34 15.01 -4.26 -9.73
C LYS A 34 13.83 -3.70 -8.94
N HIS A 35 13.93 -2.45 -8.47
CA HIS A 35 12.84 -1.76 -7.77
C HIS A 35 11.90 -0.98 -8.72
N ARG A 36 11.92 -1.22 -10.03
CA ARG A 36 11.12 -0.46 -11.03
C ARG A 36 9.62 -0.46 -10.74
N ASP A 37 9.06 -1.52 -10.18
CA ASP A 37 7.63 -1.61 -9.89
C ASP A 37 7.32 -1.49 -8.38
N LEU A 38 8.32 -1.15 -7.55
CA LEU A 38 8.23 -1.08 -6.09
C LEU A 38 8.36 0.37 -5.65
N SER A 39 7.23 1.09 -5.64
CA SER A 39 7.18 2.54 -5.36
C SER A 39 7.88 2.92 -4.06
N TYR A 40 7.64 2.15 -3.00
CA TYR A 40 8.27 2.37 -1.71
C TYR A 40 9.79 2.16 -1.72
N GLN A 41 10.25 1.08 -2.37
CA GLN A 41 11.67 0.78 -2.43
C GLN A 41 12.43 1.82 -3.25
N LYS A 42 11.84 2.37 -4.32
CA LYS A 42 12.44 3.50 -5.03
C LYS A 42 12.67 4.71 -4.13
N ILE A 43 11.70 5.03 -3.28
CA ILE A 43 11.82 6.16 -2.35
C ILE A 43 12.99 5.94 -1.41
N TYR A 44 13.13 4.70 -0.93
CA TYR A 44 14.26 4.31 -0.11
C TYR A 44 15.59 4.37 -0.88
N ASP A 45 15.63 3.99 -2.16
CA ASP A 45 16.84 4.10 -2.99
C ASP A 45 17.30 5.56 -3.15
N TRP A 46 16.36 6.50 -3.35
CA TRP A 46 16.67 7.94 -3.35
C TRP A 46 17.26 8.39 -2.01
N ALA A 47 16.73 7.88 -0.90
CA ALA A 47 17.26 8.18 0.42
C ALA A 47 18.67 7.63 0.61
N VAL A 48 18.92 6.37 0.26
CA VAL A 48 20.25 5.74 0.33
C VAL A 48 21.27 6.50 -0.52
N ALA A 49 20.91 6.89 -1.74
CA ALA A 49 21.79 7.69 -2.59
C ALA A 49 22.10 9.05 -1.98
N GLY A 50 21.08 9.78 -1.50
CA GLY A 50 21.27 11.07 -0.85
C GLY A 50 22.15 10.97 0.41
N THR A 51 21.91 9.96 1.24
CA THR A 51 22.74 9.67 2.42
C THR A 51 24.18 9.32 2.03
N ALA A 52 24.40 8.56 0.95
CA ALA A 52 25.75 8.27 0.46
C ALA A 52 26.52 9.55 0.10
N PHE A 53 25.89 10.47 -0.64
CA PHE A 53 26.49 11.76 -0.99
C PHE A 53 26.81 12.62 0.24
N LEU A 54 25.91 12.66 1.22
CA LEU A 54 26.15 13.39 2.47
C LEU A 54 27.25 12.78 3.34
N ILE A 55 27.38 11.45 3.34
CA ILE A 55 28.49 10.78 4.05
C ILE A 55 29.81 11.02 3.31
N MET A 56 29.82 11.06 1.98
CA MET A 56 31.01 11.34 1.19
C MET A 56 31.51 12.79 1.36
N PHE A 57 30.62 13.74 1.65
CA PHE A 57 30.97 15.15 1.85
C PHE A 57 32.10 15.40 2.87
N PRO A 58 32.05 14.92 4.13
CA PRO A 58 33.15 15.11 5.08
C PRO A 58 34.43 14.39 4.66
N PHE A 59 34.36 13.22 4.03
CA PHE A 59 35.55 12.54 3.50
C PHE A 59 36.23 13.38 2.40
N MET A 60 35.44 13.99 1.52
CA MET A 60 35.95 14.87 0.48
C MET A 60 36.52 16.17 1.06
N HIS A 61 35.96 16.70 2.14
CA HIS A 61 36.50 17.86 2.85
C HIS A 61 37.90 17.58 3.44
N LEU A 62 38.16 16.35 3.90
CA LEU A 62 39.49 15.95 4.40
C LEU A 62 40.54 15.81 3.29
N ILE A 63 40.13 15.40 2.09
CA ILE A 63 41.06 15.13 0.96
C ILE A 63 41.28 16.39 0.11
N PHE A 64 40.23 17.19 -0.09
CA PHE A 64 40.23 18.34 -0.99
C PHE A 64 39.97 19.65 -0.22
N THR A 65 40.91 20.59 -0.35
CA THR A 65 40.79 21.94 0.24
C THR A 65 39.91 22.89 -0.57
N ASN A 66 39.55 22.53 -1.82
CA ASN A 66 38.72 23.36 -2.69
C ASN A 66 37.24 23.29 -2.30
N GLU A 67 36.67 24.42 -1.84
CA GLU A 67 35.28 24.52 -1.42
C GLU A 67 34.26 24.17 -2.53
N ILE A 68 34.59 24.49 -3.79
CA ILE A 68 33.73 24.20 -4.95
C ILE A 68 33.48 22.69 -5.10
N ASN A 69 34.52 21.87 -4.89
CA ASN A 69 34.43 20.42 -5.01
C ASN A 69 33.57 19.83 -3.88
N GLN A 70 33.56 20.47 -2.71
CA GLN A 70 32.77 20.03 -1.56
C GLN A 70 31.28 20.28 -1.81
N LEU A 71 30.94 21.43 -2.39
CA LEU A 71 29.55 21.77 -2.73
C LEU A 71 28.92 20.77 -3.72
N PHE A 72 29.75 20.18 -4.59
CA PHE A 72 29.34 19.16 -5.56
C PHE A 72 28.79 17.87 -4.91
N PHE A 73 29.20 17.54 -3.68
CA PHE A 73 28.65 16.39 -2.95
C PHE A 73 27.49 16.78 -2.02
N LEU A 74 27.55 17.98 -1.45
CA LEU A 74 26.52 18.46 -0.53
C LEU A 74 25.18 18.71 -1.24
N LEU A 75 25.18 19.49 -2.33
CA LEU A 75 23.96 19.91 -3.01
C LEU A 75 23.14 18.72 -3.54
N PRO A 76 23.72 17.75 -4.27
CA PRO A 76 22.98 16.57 -4.71
C PRO A 76 22.50 15.73 -3.53
N GLY A 77 23.30 15.58 -2.46
CA GLY A 77 22.90 14.82 -1.27
C GLY A 77 21.61 15.35 -0.63
N VAL A 78 21.56 16.65 -0.35
CA VAL A 78 20.38 17.32 0.21
C VAL A 78 19.20 17.25 -0.77
N PHE A 79 19.44 17.52 -2.06
CA PHE A 79 18.41 17.48 -3.10
C PHE A 79 17.74 16.09 -3.22
N LEU A 80 18.53 15.01 -3.25
CA LEU A 80 18.02 13.64 -3.35
C LEU A 80 17.20 13.23 -2.12
N LEU A 81 17.61 13.65 -0.92
CA LEU A 81 16.82 13.44 0.30
C LEU A 81 15.50 14.21 0.25
N GLY A 82 15.51 15.46 -0.22
CA GLY A 82 14.30 16.25 -0.45
C GLY A 82 13.32 15.55 -1.39
N ILE A 83 13.83 15.01 -2.52
CA ILE A 83 13.03 14.22 -3.47
C ILE A 83 12.44 12.97 -2.79
N SER A 84 13.22 12.26 -1.96
CA SER A 84 12.72 11.07 -1.25
C SER A 84 11.52 11.43 -0.37
N GLN A 85 11.62 12.51 0.40
CA GLN A 85 10.53 12.96 1.28
C GLN A 85 9.30 13.38 0.48
N TRP A 86 9.48 14.13 -0.61
CA TRP A 86 8.38 14.52 -1.49
C TRP A 86 7.68 13.31 -2.10
N LYS A 87 8.44 12.33 -2.63
CA LYS A 87 7.86 11.10 -3.18
C LYS A 87 7.16 10.26 -2.11
N ARG A 88 7.63 10.29 -0.86
CA ARG A 88 6.96 9.63 0.28
C ARG A 88 5.58 10.23 0.56
N LYS A 89 5.48 11.55 0.60
CA LYS A 89 4.18 12.24 0.74
C LYS A 89 3.22 11.84 -0.38
N ARG A 90 3.68 11.91 -1.63
CA ARG A 90 2.88 11.51 -2.81
C ARG A 90 2.44 10.04 -2.77
N LEU A 91 3.28 9.14 -2.27
CA LEU A 91 2.92 7.73 -2.11
C LEU A 91 1.81 7.56 -1.05
N ASN A 92 1.91 8.26 0.08
CA ASN A 92 0.91 8.21 1.13
C ASN A 92 -0.43 8.76 0.67
N ASP A 93 -0.43 9.85 -0.10
CA ASP A 93 -1.66 10.39 -0.69
C ASP A 93 -2.30 9.42 -1.69
N ARG A 94 -1.47 8.71 -2.46
CA ARG A 94 -1.97 7.62 -3.31
C ARG A 94 -2.54 6.45 -2.50
N TYR A 95 -1.97 6.11 -1.34
CA TYR A 95 -2.53 5.09 -0.45
C TYR A 95 -3.90 5.50 0.11
N LYS A 96 -4.10 6.79 0.43
CA LYS A 96 -5.42 7.31 0.79
C LYS A 96 -6.41 7.16 -0.37
N LEU A 97 -5.98 7.45 -1.60
CA LEU A 97 -6.80 7.29 -2.80
C LEU A 97 -7.20 5.83 -3.04
N TYR A 98 -6.25 4.88 -2.94
CA TYR A 98 -6.56 3.44 -3.00
C TYR A 98 -7.62 3.07 -1.97
N ARG A 99 -7.48 3.54 -0.72
CA ARG A 99 -8.42 3.24 0.35
C ARG A 99 -9.82 3.78 0.05
N ASN A 100 -9.94 5.02 -0.43
CA ASN A 100 -11.23 5.60 -0.83
C ASN A 100 -11.89 4.75 -1.94
N ILE A 101 -11.17 4.49 -3.03
CA ILE A 101 -11.68 3.70 -4.16
C ILE A 101 -12.16 2.30 -3.72
N ILE A 102 -11.43 1.66 -2.82
CA ILE A 102 -11.73 0.29 -2.40
C ILE A 102 -12.83 0.24 -1.34
N MET A 103 -12.76 1.12 -0.33
CA MET A 103 -13.63 1.06 0.86
C MET A 103 -14.89 1.89 0.72
N GLU A 104 -14.82 3.06 0.06
CA GLU A 104 -15.96 3.97 -0.11
C GLU A 104 -16.70 3.66 -1.41
N GLN A 105 -15.98 3.47 -2.52
CA GLN A 105 -16.60 3.21 -3.83
C GLN A 105 -16.84 1.71 -4.11
N GLY A 106 -16.31 0.83 -3.26
CA GLY A 106 -16.50 -0.62 -3.39
C GLY A 106 -15.84 -1.25 -4.63
N ILE A 107 -14.89 -0.56 -5.28
CA ILE A 107 -14.23 -1.06 -6.48
C ILE A 107 -13.18 -2.10 -6.09
N LYS A 108 -13.47 -3.37 -6.40
CA LYS A 108 -12.60 -4.51 -6.06
C LYS A 108 -11.74 -5.01 -7.21
N SER A 109 -12.01 -4.56 -8.44
CA SER A 109 -11.23 -4.96 -9.62
C SER A 109 -9.92 -4.17 -9.70
N ILE A 110 -8.79 -4.87 -9.74
CA ILE A 110 -7.46 -4.25 -9.89
C ILE A 110 -7.37 -3.52 -11.23
N LEU A 111 -8.01 -4.03 -12.29
CA LEU A 111 -8.08 -3.36 -13.59
C LEU A 111 -8.86 -2.04 -13.51
N GLY A 112 -9.93 -2.01 -12.71
CA GLY A 112 -10.67 -0.77 -12.45
C GLY A 112 -9.81 0.25 -11.70
N ILE A 113 -9.13 -0.19 -10.65
CA ILE A 113 -8.22 0.62 -9.86
C ILE A 113 -7.04 1.14 -10.72
N GLU A 114 -6.49 0.30 -11.58
CA GLU A 114 -5.41 0.64 -12.53
C GLU A 114 -5.80 1.82 -13.42
N LYS A 115 -7.00 1.74 -14.02
CA LYS A 115 -7.54 2.79 -14.91
C LYS A 115 -7.79 4.10 -14.16
N LEU A 116 -8.33 4.04 -12.94
CA LEU A 116 -8.65 5.22 -12.13
C LEU A 116 -7.40 5.96 -11.64
N ILE A 117 -6.36 5.23 -11.24
CA ILE A 117 -5.16 5.80 -10.61
C ILE A 117 -4.07 6.10 -11.65
N ASN A 118 -4.25 5.64 -12.89
CA ASN A 118 -3.30 5.80 -14.00
C ASN A 118 -1.88 5.35 -13.60
N GLN A 119 -1.78 4.13 -13.08
CA GLN A 119 -0.51 3.51 -12.70
C GLN A 119 -0.37 2.17 -13.39
N ARG A 120 0.87 1.73 -13.63
CA ARG A 120 1.14 0.41 -14.20
C ARG A 120 0.60 -0.68 -13.27
N ARG A 121 -0.08 -1.69 -13.83
CA ARG A 121 -0.61 -2.84 -13.08
C ARG A 121 0.33 -3.42 -12.03
N GLY A 122 1.60 -3.66 -12.38
CA GLY A 122 2.59 -4.22 -11.45
C GLY A 122 2.81 -3.33 -10.22
N VAL A 123 2.80 -2.01 -10.40
CA VAL A 123 2.90 -1.03 -9.30
C VAL A 123 1.65 -1.09 -8.43
N VAL A 124 0.47 -1.13 -9.03
CA VAL A 124 -0.81 -1.23 -8.31
C VAL A 124 -0.85 -2.49 -7.45
N ILE A 125 -0.52 -3.65 -8.02
CA ILE A 125 -0.51 -4.93 -7.30
C ILE A 125 0.47 -4.87 -6.12
N ASN A 126 1.67 -4.34 -6.32
CA ASN A 126 2.68 -4.27 -5.26
C ASN A 126 2.28 -3.29 -4.16
N ASP A 127 1.73 -2.12 -4.52
CA ASP A 127 1.21 -1.14 -3.58
C ASP A 127 0.06 -1.75 -2.75
N LEU A 128 -0.90 -2.43 -3.38
CA LEU A 128 -2.02 -3.09 -2.70
C LEU A 128 -1.56 -4.23 -1.78
N LYS A 129 -0.63 -5.08 -2.23
CA LYS A 129 -0.01 -6.11 -1.37
C LYS A 129 0.59 -5.49 -0.11
N ARG A 130 1.33 -4.40 -0.28
CA ARG A 130 1.94 -3.68 0.83
C ARG A 130 0.90 -3.09 1.77
N MET A 131 -0.16 -2.49 1.23
CA MET A 131 -1.29 -1.97 2.00
C MET A 131 -1.97 -3.06 2.84
N ILE A 132 -2.18 -4.25 2.28
CA ILE A 132 -2.77 -5.39 2.98
C ILE A 132 -1.85 -5.86 4.12
N VAL A 133 -0.55 -6.03 3.85
CA VAL A 133 0.44 -6.51 4.82
C VAL A 133 0.53 -5.57 6.03
N HIS A 134 0.48 -4.26 5.79
CA HIS A 134 0.50 -3.22 6.84
C HIS A 134 -0.88 -2.95 7.47
N GLY A 135 -1.91 -3.72 7.13
CA GLY A 135 -3.25 -3.59 7.72
C GLY A 135 -4.03 -2.34 7.29
N MET A 136 -3.58 -1.62 6.26
CA MET A 136 -4.31 -0.47 5.72
C MET A 136 -5.62 -0.87 5.03
N ILE A 137 -5.67 -2.10 4.51
CA ILE A 137 -6.88 -2.73 3.96
C ILE A 137 -7.07 -4.05 4.71
N PRO A 138 -7.75 -4.04 5.86
CA PRO A 138 -7.87 -5.22 6.69
C PRO A 138 -8.70 -6.29 5.99
N HIS A 139 -8.31 -7.55 6.20
CA HIS A 139 -9.02 -8.73 5.71
C HIS A 139 -9.12 -8.85 4.18
N ALA A 140 -8.33 -8.08 3.43
CA ALA A 140 -8.24 -8.25 1.99
C ALA A 140 -7.13 -9.22 1.59
N SER A 141 -7.34 -9.96 0.52
CA SER A 141 -6.33 -10.69 -0.23
C SER A 141 -6.50 -10.41 -1.72
N ILE A 142 -5.43 -10.61 -2.49
CA ILE A 142 -5.45 -10.39 -3.95
C ILE A 142 -5.51 -11.75 -4.63
N ASN A 143 -6.55 -11.98 -5.43
CA ASN A 143 -6.60 -13.11 -6.34
C ASN A 143 -5.84 -12.76 -7.63
N MET A 144 -4.74 -13.46 -7.88
CA MET A 144 -3.88 -13.22 -9.04
C MET A 144 -4.50 -13.68 -10.37
N TYR A 145 -5.42 -14.64 -10.34
CA TYR A 145 -6.09 -15.16 -11.53
C TYR A 145 -7.17 -14.21 -12.01
N SER A 146 -8.03 -13.76 -11.10
CA SER A 146 -9.14 -12.85 -11.42
C SER A 146 -8.76 -11.36 -11.36
N LEU A 147 -7.58 -11.03 -10.84
CA LEU A 147 -7.15 -9.65 -10.60
C LEU A 147 -8.19 -8.85 -9.78
N THR A 148 -8.71 -9.47 -8.73
CA THR A 148 -9.69 -8.87 -7.83
C THR A 148 -9.24 -8.94 -6.37
N LEU A 149 -9.66 -7.95 -5.60
CA LEU A 149 -9.54 -7.91 -4.14
C LEU A 149 -10.68 -8.72 -3.52
N ILE A 150 -10.33 -9.75 -2.75
CA ILE A 150 -11.25 -10.58 -2.00
C ILE A 150 -11.20 -10.15 -0.54
N PHE A 151 -12.35 -9.84 0.05
CA PHE A 151 -12.47 -9.53 1.46
C PHE A 151 -12.94 -10.76 2.21
N HIS A 152 -12.12 -11.25 3.12
CA HIS A 152 -12.48 -12.33 4.03
C HIS A 152 -13.32 -11.74 5.17
N GLN A 153 -14.64 -11.92 5.14
CA GLN A 153 -15.46 -11.67 6.33
C GLN A 153 -14.94 -12.60 7.44
N LYS A 154 -14.36 -12.03 8.49
CA LYS A 154 -13.84 -12.81 9.62
C LYS A 154 -14.98 -13.60 10.27
N GLY A 155 -14.93 -14.93 10.10
CA GLY A 155 -14.77 -15.79 11.27
C GLY A 155 -13.34 -15.60 11.81
N PHE A 156 -13.20 -15.53 13.12
CA PHE A 156 -11.94 -15.33 13.84
C PHE A 156 -10.78 -16.14 13.25
N VAL A 157 -9.69 -15.47 12.88
CA VAL A 157 -8.35 -16.09 12.86
C VAL A 157 -7.50 -15.25 13.79
N ALA A 158 -7.13 -15.86 14.93
CA ALA A 158 -6.18 -15.34 15.87
C ALA A 158 -4.83 -15.15 15.15
N ARG A 159 -4.24 -13.97 15.33
CA ARG A 159 -2.91 -13.65 14.82
C ARG A 159 -1.94 -13.86 15.98
N GLU A 160 -1.25 -14.99 16.01
CA GLU A 160 -0.03 -15.15 16.82
C GLU A 160 1.07 -14.22 16.29
N GLY A 161 1.90 -13.72 17.22
CA GLY A 161 2.94 -12.68 17.03
C GLY A 161 4.00 -13.03 15.98
N THR A 162 4.90 -12.14 15.58
CA THR A 162 5.90 -11.46 16.43
C THR A 162 6.63 -10.41 15.57
N GLY A 163 7.07 -9.28 16.14
CA GLY A 163 8.14 -8.45 15.56
C GLY A 163 7.92 -6.94 15.60
N ASP A 164 8.59 -6.29 16.55
CA ASP A 164 8.65 -4.86 16.87
C ASP A 164 8.92 -3.89 15.70
N GLY A 165 8.45 -2.63 15.87
CA GLY A 165 9.03 -1.48 15.16
C GLY A 165 8.15 -0.25 14.99
N HIS A 166 7.95 0.51 16.08
CA HIS A 166 7.57 1.93 16.16
C HIS A 166 6.26 2.44 15.54
N ILE A 167 5.37 2.77 16.47
CA ILE A 167 4.08 3.44 16.34
C ILE A 167 4.36 4.96 16.23
N HIS A 168 3.78 5.62 15.23
CA HIS A 168 3.41 7.03 15.33
C HIS A 168 1.92 7.18 15.03
N GLU A 169 1.17 7.14 16.13
CA GLU A 169 0.06 8.03 16.49
C GLU A 169 -1.05 8.23 15.44
N TRP A 170 -1.93 7.24 15.40
CA TRP A 170 -3.33 7.40 14.99
C TRP A 170 -4.24 6.98 16.15
N ASP A 171 -4.02 7.60 17.32
CA ASP A 171 -4.86 7.45 18.52
C ASP A 171 -6.12 8.33 18.42
N LYS A 172 -6.92 8.08 17.39
CA LYS A 172 -8.35 8.35 17.47
C LYS A 172 -9.05 7.00 17.32
N PRO A 173 -9.66 6.44 18.37
CA PRO A 173 -10.50 5.27 18.21
C PRO A 173 -11.57 5.61 17.17
N LEU A 174 -11.49 4.93 16.02
CA LEU A 174 -12.57 4.92 15.05
C LEU A 174 -13.86 4.51 15.78
N PRO A 175 -15.03 5.07 15.42
CA PRO A 175 -16.29 4.64 15.98
C PRO A 175 -16.38 3.11 15.85
N LEU A 176 -16.50 2.47 17.01
CA LEU A 176 -16.69 1.03 17.13
C LEU A 176 -17.83 0.66 16.20
N TYR A 177 -17.53 -0.01 15.08
CA TYR A 177 -18.55 -0.62 14.26
C TYR A 177 -19.23 -1.66 15.16
N LYS A 178 -20.39 -1.30 15.73
CA LYS A 178 -21.25 -2.25 16.43
C LYS A 178 -21.54 -3.35 15.42
N PRO A 179 -21.08 -4.60 15.66
CA PRO A 179 -21.52 -5.71 14.84
C PRO A 179 -23.03 -5.76 14.97
N SER A 180 -23.74 -5.47 13.88
CA SER A 180 -25.14 -5.83 13.75
C SER A 180 -25.23 -7.31 14.12
N GLU A 181 -26.01 -7.62 15.15
CA GLU A 181 -26.35 -8.99 15.53
C GLU A 181 -26.63 -9.77 14.25
N LYS A 182 -26.02 -10.96 14.13
CA LYS A 182 -26.18 -11.84 12.97
C LYS A 182 -27.64 -12.25 12.85
N ARG A 183 -28.46 -11.41 12.22
CA ARG A 183 -29.83 -11.70 11.85
C ARG A 183 -29.76 -12.76 10.76
N LEU A 184 -30.42 -13.90 10.98
CA LEU A 184 -30.48 -14.97 10.00
C LEU A 184 -31.36 -14.54 8.81
N PRO A 185 -31.15 -15.08 7.58
CA PRO A 185 -32.06 -14.83 6.47
C PRO A 185 -33.49 -15.22 6.85
N LYS A 186 -34.47 -14.36 6.55
CA LYS A 186 -35.89 -14.61 6.81
C LYS A 186 -36.64 -14.75 5.49
N SER A 187 -37.65 -15.62 5.49
CA SER A 187 -38.63 -15.67 4.41
C SER A 187 -39.59 -14.49 4.58
N VAL A 188 -39.76 -13.69 3.52
CA VAL A 188 -40.65 -12.53 3.48
C VAL A 188 -41.72 -12.79 2.44
N GLU A 189 -42.98 -12.64 2.83
CA GLU A 189 -44.12 -12.74 1.92
C GLU A 189 -44.33 -11.43 1.16
N CYS A 190 -44.59 -11.56 -0.13
CA CYS A 190 -44.82 -10.45 -1.03
C CYS A 190 -46.25 -9.90 -0.89
N HIS A 191 -46.39 -8.62 -0.53
CA HIS A 191 -47.70 -7.96 -0.43
C HIS A 191 -48.49 -7.90 -1.76
N GLY A 192 -47.81 -7.95 -2.91
CA GLY A 192 -48.48 -7.91 -4.21
C GLY A 192 -49.11 -9.24 -4.67
N CYS A 193 -48.41 -10.36 -4.49
CA CYS A 193 -48.82 -11.67 -5.04
C CYS A 193 -48.82 -12.83 -4.03
N GLY A 194 -48.46 -12.59 -2.77
CA GLY A 194 -48.42 -13.61 -1.71
C GLY A 194 -47.24 -14.59 -1.79
N SER A 195 -46.35 -14.47 -2.78
CA SER A 195 -45.19 -15.37 -2.86
C SER A 195 -44.15 -15.09 -1.77
N SER A 196 -43.55 -16.14 -1.22
CA SER A 196 -42.51 -16.03 -0.18
C SER A 196 -41.11 -16.09 -0.78
N THR A 197 -40.25 -15.12 -0.46
CA THR A 197 -38.85 -15.08 -0.93
C THR A 197 -37.89 -14.90 0.25
N ILE A 198 -36.74 -15.59 0.22
CA ILE A 198 -35.72 -15.48 1.26
C ILE A 198 -34.86 -14.23 1.02
N VAL A 199 -34.90 -13.31 1.98
CA VAL A 199 -34.17 -12.04 1.98
C VAL A 199 -33.12 -12.04 3.10
N ARG A 200 -31.89 -11.60 2.79
CA ARG A 200 -30.82 -11.47 3.79
C ARG A 200 -30.85 -10.08 4.43
N PRO A 201 -30.32 -9.90 5.67
CA PRO A 201 -30.27 -8.59 6.29
C PRO A 201 -29.47 -7.59 5.44
N GLY A 202 -30.08 -6.44 5.14
CA GLY A 202 -29.49 -5.40 4.28
C GLY A 202 -29.55 -5.69 2.78
N GLU A 203 -30.21 -6.78 2.37
CA GLU A 203 -30.49 -7.08 0.96
C GLU A 203 -31.95 -6.72 0.64
N SER A 204 -32.19 -6.18 -0.55
CA SER A 204 -33.52 -5.99 -1.11
C SER A 204 -33.61 -6.79 -2.41
N LYS A 205 -34.64 -7.62 -2.55
CA LYS A 205 -34.86 -8.44 -3.76
C LYS A 205 -36.19 -8.10 -4.40
N ALA A 206 -36.24 -8.13 -5.73
CA ALA A 206 -37.51 -8.08 -6.44
C ALA A 206 -38.24 -9.42 -6.30
N CYS A 207 -39.55 -9.36 -6.11
CA CYS A 207 -40.42 -10.53 -6.11
C CYS A 207 -40.38 -11.21 -7.49
N PRO A 208 -40.13 -12.54 -7.57
CA PRO A 208 -39.99 -13.23 -8.85
C PRO A 208 -41.28 -13.30 -9.69
N TYR A 209 -42.43 -12.91 -9.13
CA TYR A 209 -43.73 -13.02 -9.80
C TYR A 209 -44.38 -11.69 -10.17
N CYS A 210 -44.12 -10.62 -9.40
CA CYS A 210 -44.75 -9.33 -9.62
C CYS A 210 -43.78 -8.15 -9.51
N ASP A 211 -42.47 -8.43 -9.47
CA ASP A 211 -41.37 -7.46 -9.41
C ASP A 211 -41.43 -6.44 -8.27
N SER A 212 -42.31 -6.63 -7.29
CA SER A 212 -42.40 -5.75 -6.12
C SER A 212 -41.15 -5.90 -5.25
N LEU A 213 -40.63 -4.80 -4.76
CA LEU A 213 -39.44 -4.78 -3.92
C LEU A 213 -39.73 -5.35 -2.52
N LEU A 214 -39.01 -6.40 -2.14
CA LEU A 214 -39.07 -7.03 -0.82
C LEU A 214 -37.80 -6.66 -0.03
N SER A 215 -37.99 -6.08 1.15
CA SER A 215 -36.92 -5.74 2.09
C SER A 215 -36.97 -6.63 3.33
N TYR A 216 -35.83 -6.74 4.02
CA TYR A 216 -35.74 -7.51 5.25
C TYR A 216 -36.55 -6.82 6.37
N PRO A 217 -37.49 -7.52 7.03
CA PRO A 217 -38.31 -6.93 8.10
C PRO A 217 -37.46 -6.60 9.33
N GLU A 218 -37.69 -5.42 9.92
CA GLU A 218 -36.99 -4.96 11.12
C GLU A 218 -37.23 -5.83 12.36
#